data_AF-A0A6V7J7E2-F1
#
_entry.id   AF-A0A6V7J7E2-F1
#
_cell.length_a   1.000
_cell.length_b   1.000
_cell.length_c   1.000
_cell.angle_alpha   90.00
_cell.angle_beta   90.00
_cell.angle_gamma   90.00
#
_symmetry.space_group_name_H-M   'P 1'
#
loop_
_entity.id
_entity.type
_entity.pdbx_description
1 polymer ?
#
loop_
_entity_poly.entity_id
_entity_poly.type
_entity_poly.pdbx_seq_one_letter_code
_entity_poly.pdbx_strand_id
1 'polypeptide(L)' 'VVRVAETKEGFLDLNDLEKKLSEARGKDALLVGCFSAASCITGVLADDVATTLLLHQYGALSVWDYTSA' A
#
# COMPACT_ATOMS: atom_id res chain seq x y z
N VAL A 1 -0.52 12.82 3.49
CA VAL A 1 -0.18 11.80 2.47
C VAL A 1 1.22 11.28 2.77
N VAL A 2 1.36 9.99 3.04
CA VAL A 2 2.66 9.33 3.24
C VAL A 2 2.97 8.58 1.96
N ARG A 3 4.12 8.86 1.33
CA ARG A 3 4.56 8.12 0.14
C ARG A 3 5.26 6.85 0.60
N VAL A 4 4.91 5.71 0.04
CA VAL A 4 5.60 4.42 0.26
C VAL A 4 6.66 4.27 -0.84
N ALA A 5 7.81 3.70 -0.48
CA ALA A 5 8.87 3.43 -1.43
C ALA A 5 8.49 2.30 -2.38
N GLU A 6 9.10 2.32 -3.56
CA GLU A 6 9.05 1.22 -4.51
C GLU A 6 10.36 0.43 -4.44
N THR A 7 10.28 -0.88 -4.63
CA THR A 7 11.45 -1.73 -4.78
C THR A 7 12.18 -1.39 -6.08
N LYS A 8 13.41 -1.89 -6.24
CA LYS A 8 14.18 -1.70 -7.49
C LYS A 8 13.50 -2.25 -8.74
N GLU A 9 12.56 -3.17 -8.55
CA GLU A 9 11.78 -3.80 -9.61
C GLU A 9 10.50 -2.99 -9.93
N GLY A 10 10.24 -1.90 -9.21
CA GLY A 10 9.05 -1.07 -9.38
C GLY A 10 7.79 -1.65 -8.72
N PHE A 11 7.98 -2.51 -7.73
CA PHE A 11 6.89 -3.01 -6.88
C PHE A 11 6.72 -2.14 -5.64
N LEU A 12 5.54 -2.19 -5.03
CA LEU A 12 5.34 -1.60 -3.70
C LEU A 12 6.25 -2.28 -2.67
N ASP A 13 7.05 -1.50 -1.94
CA ASP A 13 7.89 -2.04 -0.88
C ASP A 13 7.05 -2.29 0.39
N LEU A 14 6.72 -3.55 0.63
CA LEU A 14 5.90 -3.96 1.78
C LEU A 14 6.60 -3.72 3.13
N ASN A 15 7.94 -3.76 3.19
CA ASN A 15 8.66 -3.49 4.43
C ASN A 15 8.59 -2.00 4.80
N ASP A 16 8.75 -1.12 3.81
CA ASP A 16 8.59 0.31 3.98
C ASP A 16 7.14 0.68 4.31
N LEU A 17 6.16 0.01 3.68
CA LEU A 17 4.75 0.15 4.03
C LEU A 17 4.48 -0.24 5.49
N GLU A 18 4.96 -1.41 5.92
CA GLU A 18 4.79 -1.89 7.30
C GLU A 18 5.37 -0.92 8.32
N LYS A 19 6.59 -0.42 8.06
CA LYS A 19 7.24 0.56 8.92
C LYS A 19 6.40 1.82 9.07
N LYS A 20 5.87 2.34 7.96
CA LYS A 20 5.01 3.53 7.94
C LYS A 20 3.68 3.30 8.65
N LEU A 21 3.08 2.13 8.47
CA LEU A 21 1.86 1.74 9.17
C LEU A 21 2.10 1.64 10.68
N SER A 22 3.22 1.06 11.10
CA SER A 22 3.63 0.95 12.50
C SER A 22 3.84 2.32 13.14
N GLU A 23 4.54 3.23 12.46
CA GLU A 23 4.72 4.62 12.90
C GLU A 23 3.39 5.40 12.97
N ALA A 24 2.45 5.09 12.08
CA ALA A 24 1.17 5.78 12.00
C ALA A 24 0.12 5.21 12.98
N ARG A 25 0.22 3.94 13.38
CA ARG A 25 -0.68 3.27 14.35
C ARG A 25 -0.73 3.95 15.71
N GLY A 26 0.31 4.69 16.09
CA GLY A 26 0.36 5.47 17.34
C GLY A 26 -0.38 6.81 17.30
N LYS A 27 -0.87 7.23 16.13
CA LYS A 27 -1.69 8.42 15.97
C LYS A 27 -3.13 7.94 15.89
N ASP A 28 -3.99 8.38 16.81
CA ASP A 28 -5.42 8.05 16.87
C ASP A 28 -6.17 8.65 15.66
N ALA A 29 -5.82 8.15 14.48
CA ALA A 29 -6.13 8.70 13.18
C ALA A 29 -6.41 7.55 12.22
N LEU A 30 -7.45 7.73 11.42
CA LEU A 30 -7.88 6.72 10.46
C LEU A 30 -6.82 6.58 9.35
N LEU A 31 -6.25 5.38 9.21
CA LEU A 31 -5.27 5.08 8.18
C LEU A 31 -5.99 4.64 6.91
N VAL A 32 -5.72 5.31 5.80
CA VAL A 32 -6.25 4.95 4.48
C VAL A 32 -5.08 4.79 3.53
N GLY A 33 -4.92 3.58 3.00
CA GLY A 33 -3.96 3.26 1.95
C GLY A 33 -4.65 3.32 0.59
N CYS A 34 -4.17 4.19 -0.29
CA CYS A 34 -4.66 4.31 -1.66
C CYS A 34 -3.59 3.78 -2.60
N PHE A 35 -3.89 2.72 -3.33
CA PHE A 35 -2.96 2.03 -4.22
C PHE A 35 -3.62 1.81 -5.59
N SER A 36 -2.82 1.83 -6.66
CA SER A 36 -3.28 1.42 -7.98
C SER A 36 -3.13 -0.10 -8.10
N ALA A 37 -4.20 -0.78 -8.54
CA ALA A 37 -4.22 -2.25 -8.66
C ALA A 37 -3.27 -2.76 -9.75
N ALA A 38 -3.09 -1.96 -10.80
CA ALA A 38 -2.04 -2.13 -11.80
C ALA A 38 -1.08 -0.95 -11.67
N SER A 39 0.22 -1.23 -11.52
CA SER A 39 1.21 -0.18 -11.70
C SER A 39 1.21 0.23 -13.16
N CYS A 40 0.74 1.44 -13.48
CA CYS A 40 0.78 1.98 -14.84
C CYS A 40 2.21 2.09 -15.41
N ILE A 41 3.22 1.94 -14.57
CA ILE A 41 4.64 2.06 -14.92
C ILE A 41 5.23 0.70 -15.27
N THR A 42 4.85 -0.38 -14.57
CA THR A 42 5.45 -1.71 -14.75
C THR A 42 4.50 -2.76 -15.34
N GLY A 43 3.17 -2.54 -15.30
CA GLY A 43 2.17 -3.49 -15.79
C GLY A 43 2.06 -4.78 -14.98
N VAL A 44 2.80 -4.90 -13.88
CA VAL A 44 2.73 -6.05 -12.99
C VAL A 44 1.64 -5.80 -11.94
N LEU A 45 0.83 -6.82 -11.68
CA LEU A 45 -0.11 -6.84 -10.56
C LEU A 45 0.70 -6.59 -9.28
N ALA A 46 0.42 -5.47 -8.61
CA ALA A 46 0.87 -5.31 -7.24
C ALA A 46 0.32 -6.49 -6.44
N ASP A 47 1.05 -6.96 -5.43
CA ASP A 47 0.57 -8.04 -4.56
C ASP A 47 -0.57 -7.47 -3.69
N ASP A 48 -1.74 -7.37 -4.31
CA ASP A 48 -2.92 -6.69 -3.79
C ASP A 48 -3.45 -7.41 -2.57
N VAL A 49 -3.30 -8.73 -2.58
CA VAL A 49 -3.59 -9.61 -1.45
C VAL A 49 -2.66 -9.28 -0.29
N ALA A 50 -1.34 -9.35 -0.44
CA ALA A 50 -0.41 -9.09 0.66
C ALA A 50 -0.55 -7.66 1.21
N THR A 51 -0.72 -6.68 0.32
CA THR A 51 -0.88 -5.26 0.69
C THR A 51 -2.18 -5.03 1.46
N THR A 52 -3.30 -5.57 0.98
CA THR A 52 -4.61 -5.48 1.65
C THR A 52 -4.57 -6.18 3.01
N LEU A 53 -3.94 -7.35 3.09
CA LEU A 53 -3.83 -8.13 4.31
C LEU A 53 -3.03 -7.37 5.37
N LEU A 54 -1.91 -6.74 4.96
CA LEU A 54 -1.11 -5.89 5.83
C LEU A 54 -1.92 -4.68 6.33
N LEU A 55 -2.57 -3.93 5.44
CA LEU A 55 -3.40 -2.78 5.83
C LEU A 55 -4.45 -3.15 6.87
N HIS A 56 -5.17 -4.26 6.64
CA HIS A 56 -6.16 -4.75 7.59
C HIS A 56 -5.54 -5.16 8.93
N GLN A 57 -4.36 -5.78 8.96
CA GLN A 57 -3.67 -6.10 10.23
C GLN A 57 -3.39 -4.84 11.07
N TYR A 58 -3.12 -3.71 10.42
CA TYR A 58 -2.88 -2.43 11.07
C TYR A 58 -4.15 -1.58 11.29
N GLY A 59 -5.33 -2.10 10.93
CA GLY A 59 -6.60 -1.38 11.06
C GLY A 59 -6.80 -0.25 10.03
N ALA A 60 -6.05 -0.29 8.93
CA ALA A 60 -6.14 0.65 7.83
C ALA A 60 -7.16 0.20 6.78
N LEU A 61 -7.84 1.16 6.16
CA LEU A 61 -8.69 0.93 4.98
C LEU A 61 -7.81 0.85 3.72
N SER A 62 -8.09 -0.13 2.86
CA SER A 62 -7.46 -0.31 1.56
C SER A 62 -8.38 0.20 0.45
N VAL A 63 -7.88 1.14 -0.34
CA VAL A 63 -8.56 1.68 -1.52
C VAL A 63 -7.71 1.33 -2.74
N TRP A 64 -8.33 0.63 -3.68
CA TRP A 64 -7.68 0.17 -4.91
C TRP A 64 -8.26 0.91 -6.11
N ASP A 65 -7.40 1.63 -6.83
CA ASP A 65 -7.75 2.24 -8.10
C ASP A 65 -7.52 1.23 -9.24
N TYR A 66 -8.61 0.80 -9.88
CA TYR A 66 -8.62 -0.17 -10.99
C TYR A 66 -8.86 0.51 -12.35
N THR A 67 -8.63 1.82 -12.47
CA THR A 67 -9.00 2.58 -13.68
C THR A 67 -8.19 2.21 -14.93
N SER A 68 -7.16 1.37 -14.80
CA SER A 68 -6.23 1.00 -15.88
C SER A 68 -6.22 -0.50 -16.25
N ALA A 69 -7.35 -1.19 -16.09
CA ALA A 69 -7.49 -2.60 -16.47
C ALA A 69 -8.05 -2.83 -17.88
#